data_AF-A0A8J8JSY9-F1
#
_entry.id   AF-A0A8J8JSY9-F1
#
_cell.length_a   1.000
_cell.length_b   1.000
_cell.length_c   1.000
_cell.angle_alpha   90.00
_cell.angle_beta   90.00
_cell.angle_gamma   90.00
#
_symmetry.space_group_name_H-M   'P 1'
#
loop_
_entity.id
_entity.type
_entity.pdbx_description
1 polymer ?
#
loop_
_entity_poly.entity_id
_entity_poly.type
_entity_poly.pdbx_seq_one_letter_code
_entity_poly.pdbx_strand_id
1 'polypeptide(L)'
;MPSLDTLVANLAQKIPQAGLGVAAISASPVGWHIEHSLLTINAIIDQLHRSDTTKYKWKFKLPKLIVFTTKKIPRGRAKAPAAVQPNTFTEGSLQQHIQLTKEKINSLATCQADQYFNHPFFGHLRLKDTIKFLQIHTAHHLSIINDIIKAG
;
A
#
# COMPACT_ATOMS: atom_id res chain seq x y z
N MET A 1 4.88 -9.20 11.25
CA MET A 1 4.10 -8.27 10.40
C MET A 1 3.16 -9.15 9.60
N PRO A 2 1.86 -8.85 9.53
CA PRO A 2 0.91 -9.69 8.79
C PRO A 2 1.28 -9.78 7.30
N SER A 3 0.85 -10.85 6.63
CA SER A 3 1.03 -11.00 5.18
C SER A 3 0.18 -9.98 4.42
N LEU A 4 0.47 -9.78 3.13
CA LEU A 4 -0.35 -8.91 2.29
C LEU A 4 -1.79 -9.40 2.20
N ASP A 5 -2.00 -10.71 2.07
CA ASP A 5 -3.35 -11.30 2.05
C ASP A 5 -4.14 -10.98 3.32
N THR A 6 -3.51 -11.11 4.50
CA THR A 6 -4.15 -10.75 5.77
C THR A 6 -4.47 -9.25 5.83
N LEU A 7 -3.57 -8.39 5.36
CA LEU A 7 -3.80 -6.94 5.37
C LEU A 7 -4.93 -6.54 4.41
N VAL A 8 -4.98 -7.14 3.21
CA VAL A 8 -6.07 -6.91 2.25
C VAL A 8 -7.40 -7.45 2.75
N ALA A 9 -7.41 -8.61 3.42
CA ALA A 9 -8.60 -9.13 4.07
C ALA A 9 -9.10 -8.18 5.18
N ASN A 10 -8.20 -7.62 5.97
CA ASN A 10 -8.55 -6.63 6.98
C ASN A 10 -9.13 -5.35 6.37
N LEU A 11 -8.58 -4.88 5.23
CA LEU A 11 -9.18 -3.75 4.50
C LEU A 11 -10.60 -4.06 4.03
N ALA A 12 -10.82 -5.26 3.47
CA ALA A 12 -12.15 -5.69 3.01
C ALA A 12 -13.20 -5.64 4.13
N GLN A 13 -12.83 -6.04 5.35
CA GLN A 13 -13.72 -5.99 6.52
C GLN A 13 -14.12 -4.57 6.92
N LYS A 14 -13.38 -3.53 6.48
CA LYS A 14 -13.67 -2.12 6.79
C LYS A 14 -14.52 -1.41 5.73
N ILE A 15 -14.85 -2.08 4.62
CA ILE A 15 -15.67 -1.51 3.55
C ILE A 15 -17.02 -0.98 4.05
N PRO A 16 -17.75 -1.64 4.98
CA PRO A 16 -19.02 -1.10 5.49
C PRO A 16 -18.88 0.24 6.22
N GLN A 17 -17.67 0.65 6.60
CA GLN A 17 -17.39 1.96 7.20
C GLN A 17 -16.78 2.95 6.20
N ALA A 18 -16.81 2.67 4.88
CA ALA A 18 -16.10 3.45 3.87
C ALA A 18 -16.46 4.94 3.86
N GLY A 19 -17.70 5.30 4.20
CA GLY A 19 -18.16 6.69 4.29
C GLY A 19 -17.69 7.44 5.54
N LEU A 20 -17.16 6.74 6.56
CA LEU A 20 -16.76 7.37 7.81
C LEU A 20 -15.48 8.19 7.65
N GLY A 21 -15.47 9.40 8.18
CA GLY A 21 -14.30 10.29 8.19
C GLY A 21 -14.25 11.14 9.45
N VAL A 22 -13.04 11.32 10.00
CA VAL A 22 -12.78 12.15 11.18
C VAL A 22 -11.59 13.06 10.87
N ALA A 23 -11.89 14.33 10.59
CA ALA A 23 -10.91 15.31 10.10
C ALA A 23 -9.70 15.51 11.04
N ALA A 24 -9.89 15.35 12.34
CA ALA A 24 -8.82 15.42 13.34
C ALA A 24 -7.77 14.30 13.21
N ILE A 25 -8.12 13.19 12.55
CA ILE A 25 -7.24 12.02 12.35
C ILE A 25 -6.69 12.00 10.93
N SER A 26 -7.55 12.24 9.94
CA SER A 26 -7.20 12.26 8.52
C SER A 26 -8.15 13.17 7.76
N ALA A 27 -7.61 13.87 6.75
CA ALA A 27 -8.42 14.63 5.80
C ALA A 27 -9.25 13.73 4.86
N SER A 28 -8.98 12.42 4.83
CA SER A 28 -9.63 11.46 3.94
C SER A 28 -10.44 10.41 4.73
N PRO A 29 -11.59 9.96 4.20
CA PRO A 29 -12.42 8.96 4.85
C PRO A 29 -11.81 7.55 4.76
N VAL A 30 -12.41 6.59 5.46
CA VAL A 30 -12.01 5.18 5.48
C VAL A 30 -11.90 4.61 4.07
N GLY A 31 -12.91 4.81 3.22
CA GLY A 31 -12.93 4.27 1.85
C GLY A 31 -11.80 4.78 0.98
N TRP A 32 -11.37 6.03 1.17
CA TRP A 32 -10.20 6.59 0.49
C TRP A 32 -8.92 5.86 0.89
N HIS A 33 -8.74 5.56 2.18
CA HIS A 33 -7.55 4.83 2.64
C HIS A 33 -7.53 3.37 2.16
N ILE A 34 -8.70 2.73 2.07
CA ILE A 34 -8.83 1.40 1.47
C ILE A 34 -8.40 1.49 0.00
N GLU A 35 -9.06 2.35 -0.78
CA GLU A 35 -8.81 2.48 -2.22
C GLU A 35 -7.35 2.84 -2.52
N HIS A 36 -6.77 3.81 -1.81
CA HIS A 36 -5.37 4.18 -1.96
C HIS A 36 -4.42 2.99 -1.71
N SER A 37 -4.73 2.16 -0.71
CA SER A 37 -3.93 0.97 -0.41
C SER A 37 -3.98 -0.04 -1.56
N LEU A 38 -5.17 -0.29 -2.12
CA LEU A 38 -5.38 -1.23 -3.21
C LEU A 38 -4.70 -0.75 -4.50
N LEU A 39 -4.91 0.52 -4.88
CA LEU A 39 -4.25 1.14 -6.04
C LEU A 39 -2.72 1.08 -5.91
N THR A 40 -2.19 1.35 -4.70
CA THR A 40 -0.75 1.30 -4.44
C THR A 40 -0.19 -0.11 -4.60
N ILE A 41 -0.85 -1.12 -4.03
CA ILE A 41 -0.44 -2.52 -4.19
C ILE A 41 -0.42 -2.90 -5.67
N ASN A 42 -1.53 -2.65 -6.38
CA ASN A 42 -1.68 -3.04 -7.78
C ASN A 42 -0.64 -2.37 -8.67
N ALA A 43 -0.45 -1.06 -8.54
CA ALA A 43 0.50 -0.30 -9.35
C ALA A 43 1.96 -0.72 -9.10
N ILE A 44 2.29 -1.12 -7.88
CA ILE A 44 3.65 -1.56 -7.53
C ILE A 44 3.91 -2.98 -8.03
N ILE A 45 2.93 -3.88 -7.92
CA ILE A 45 3.06 -5.24 -8.46
C ILE A 45 3.20 -5.20 -9.99
N ASP A 46 2.44 -4.33 -10.67
CA ASP A 46 2.58 -4.13 -12.11
C ASP A 46 3.98 -3.62 -12.49
N GLN A 47 4.57 -2.75 -11.67
CA GLN A 47 5.94 -2.27 -11.90
C GLN A 47 6.99 -3.36 -11.67
N LEU A 48 6.80 -4.24 -10.68
CA LEU A 48 7.69 -5.39 -10.48
C LEU A 48 7.72 -6.27 -11.73
N HIS A 49 6.56 -6.64 -12.25
CA HIS A 49 6.45 -7.48 -13.46
C HIS A 49 7.08 -6.85 -14.70
N ARG A 50 7.04 -5.52 -14.82
CA ARG A 50 7.62 -4.79 -15.97
C ARG A 50 9.10 -4.44 -15.79
N SER A 51 9.69 -4.71 -14.63
CA SER A 51 11.06 -4.30 -14.34
C SER A 51 12.08 -5.18 -15.07
N ASP A 52 13.09 -4.53 -15.63
CA ASP A 52 14.24 -5.17 -16.27
C ASP A 52 15.31 -5.42 -15.21
N THR A 53 15.51 -6.67 -14.83
CA THR A 53 16.37 -7.06 -13.70
C THR A 53 17.82 -6.62 -13.88
N THR A 54 18.30 -6.47 -15.12
CA THR A 54 19.65 -6.00 -15.44
C THR A 54 19.88 -4.54 -15.05
N LYS A 55 18.80 -3.75 -14.91
CA LYS A 55 18.84 -2.34 -14.53
C LYS A 55 18.76 -2.10 -13.03
N TYR A 56 18.75 -3.16 -12.22
CA TYR A 56 18.74 -3.04 -10.77
C TYR A 56 19.99 -2.28 -10.26
N LYS A 57 19.78 -1.28 -9.41
CA LYS A 57 20.86 -0.50 -8.79
C LYS A 57 20.61 -0.38 -7.29
N TRP A 58 21.43 -1.03 -6.50
CA TRP A 58 21.38 -0.86 -5.04
C TRP A 58 21.90 0.52 -4.64
N LYS A 59 21.21 1.18 -3.72
CA LYS A 59 21.66 2.43 -3.10
C LYS A 59 21.18 2.49 -1.66
N PHE A 60 22.09 2.79 -0.73
CA PHE A 60 21.70 3.07 0.65
C PHE A 60 20.84 4.33 0.73
N LYS A 61 19.75 4.25 1.50
CA LYS A 61 18.80 5.34 1.72
C LYS A 61 18.41 5.38 3.20
N LEU A 62 18.78 6.44 3.90
CA LEU A 62 18.46 6.61 5.32
C LEU A 62 16.94 6.54 5.61
N PRO A 63 16.04 7.13 4.79
CA PRO A 63 14.60 6.98 4.99
C PRO A 63 14.13 5.53 4.92
N LYS A 64 14.70 4.73 4.00
CA LYS A 64 14.39 3.29 3.89
C LYS A 64 14.78 2.57 5.18
N LEU A 65 15.99 2.81 5.69
CA LEU A 65 16.46 2.20 6.94
C LEU A 65 15.51 2.50 8.10
N ILE A 66 15.15 3.77 8.30
CA ILE A 66 14.26 4.19 9.40
C ILE A 66 12.88 3.51 9.27
N VAL A 67 12.25 3.57 8.09
CA VAL A 67 10.91 3.00 7.88
C VAL A 67 10.93 1.47 7.99
N PHE A 68 11.93 0.79 7.43
CA PHE A 68 12.00 -0.68 7.45
C PHE A 68 12.35 -1.26 8.83
N THR A 69 13.04 -0.49 9.67
CA THR A 69 13.36 -0.85 11.06
C THR A 69 12.18 -0.55 11.98
N THR A 70 11.64 0.67 11.94
CA THR A 70 10.56 1.09 12.84
C THR A 70 9.19 0.59 12.42
N LYS A 71 9.01 0.23 11.14
CA LYS A 71 7.73 -0.13 10.50
C LYS A 71 6.67 0.97 10.63
N LYS A 72 7.11 2.23 10.78
CA LYS A 72 6.25 3.40 10.95
C LYS A 72 6.49 4.38 9.81
N ILE A 73 5.40 4.91 9.27
CA ILE A 73 5.39 6.01 8.30
C ILE A 73 4.82 7.24 9.03
N PRO A 74 5.53 8.38 9.07
CA PRO A 74 5.01 9.60 9.67
C PRO A 74 3.76 10.11 8.95
N ARG A 75 2.67 10.32 9.70
CA ARG A 75 1.42 10.87 9.16
C ARG A 75 1.59 12.34 8.77
N GLY A 76 0.89 12.78 7.73
CA GLY A 76 0.84 14.19 7.30
C GLY A 76 2.12 14.76 6.66
N ARG A 77 3.18 13.94 6.49
CA ARG A 77 4.47 14.43 5.96
C ARG A 77 4.70 14.17 4.46
N ALA A 78 3.93 13.28 3.85
CA ALA A 78 4.08 12.91 2.45
C ALA A 78 2.73 12.94 1.74
N LYS A 79 2.72 13.51 0.53
CA LYS A 79 1.56 13.47 -0.36
C LYS A 79 1.56 12.17 -1.16
N ALA A 80 0.42 11.50 -1.23
CA ALA A 80 0.25 10.32 -2.08
C ALA A 80 0.54 10.66 -3.56
N PRO A 81 1.20 9.80 -4.35
CA PRO A 81 1.38 10.05 -5.79
C PRO A 81 0.04 10.14 -6.53
N ALA A 82 -0.06 11.00 -7.55
CA ALA A 82 -1.30 11.23 -8.28
C ALA A 82 -1.91 9.95 -8.86
N ALA A 83 -1.06 9.02 -9.34
CA ALA A 83 -1.48 7.76 -9.94
C ALA A 83 -2.23 6.80 -8.98
N VAL A 84 -2.11 7.03 -7.67
CA VAL A 84 -2.76 6.20 -6.64
C VAL A 84 -3.58 7.06 -5.68
N GLN A 85 -3.93 8.29 -6.06
CA GLN A 85 -4.90 9.10 -5.31
C GLN A 85 -6.31 8.70 -5.77
N PRO A 86 -7.15 8.14 -4.88
CA PRO A 86 -8.56 7.90 -5.18
C PRO A 86 -9.28 9.20 -5.51
N ASN A 87 -10.03 9.20 -6.62
CA ASN A 87 -10.93 10.29 -6.98
C ASN A 87 -12.34 10.05 -6.42
N THR A 88 -12.85 8.84 -6.60
CA THR A 88 -14.15 8.38 -6.11
C THR A 88 -14.04 6.92 -5.69
N PHE A 89 -14.94 6.47 -4.81
CA PHE A 89 -15.10 5.06 -4.46
C PHE A 89 -16.55 4.77 -4.11
N THR A 90 -16.97 3.53 -4.34
CA THR A 90 -18.22 2.96 -3.82
C THR A 90 -17.89 1.65 -3.14
N GLU A 91 -18.76 1.13 -2.27
CA GLU A 91 -18.53 -0.19 -1.68
C GLU A 91 -18.34 -1.28 -2.74
N GLY A 92 -19.11 -1.22 -3.83
CA GLY A 92 -18.97 -2.13 -4.97
C GLY A 92 -17.61 -2.00 -5.66
N SER A 93 -17.12 -0.78 -5.92
CA SER A 93 -15.80 -0.59 -6.54
C SER A 93 -14.68 -1.07 -5.62
N LEU A 94 -14.79 -0.82 -4.31
CA LEU A 94 -13.82 -1.31 -3.32
C LEU A 94 -13.77 -2.84 -3.30
N GLN A 95 -14.92 -3.52 -3.34
CA GLN A 95 -14.97 -4.98 -3.40
C GLN A 95 -14.31 -5.53 -4.67
N GLN A 96 -14.58 -4.91 -5.83
CA GLN A 96 -13.92 -5.27 -7.09
C GLN A 96 -12.40 -5.09 -7.02
N HIS A 97 -11.93 -3.97 -6.47
CA HIS A 97 -10.51 -3.73 -6.30
C HIS A 97 -9.86 -4.65 -5.28
N ILE A 98 -10.57 -5.10 -4.24
CA ILE A 98 -10.08 -6.14 -3.33
C ILE A 98 -9.79 -7.43 -4.10
N GLN A 99 -10.71 -7.85 -4.97
CA GLN A 99 -10.55 -9.08 -5.75
C GLN A 99 -9.38 -8.97 -6.72
N LEU A 100 -9.30 -7.89 -7.49
CA LEU A 100 -8.15 -7.60 -8.36
C LEU A 100 -6.83 -7.61 -7.59
N THR A 101 -6.82 -7.00 -6.40
CA THR A 101 -5.60 -6.93 -5.57
C THR A 101 -5.15 -8.30 -5.10
N LYS A 102 -6.07 -9.20 -4.74
CA LYS A 102 -5.74 -10.59 -4.39
C LYS A 102 -5.13 -11.33 -5.59
N GLU A 103 -5.67 -11.14 -6.79
CA GLU A 103 -5.11 -11.73 -8.01
C GLU A 103 -3.70 -11.21 -8.30
N LYS A 104 -3.47 -9.90 -8.13
CA LYS A 104 -2.12 -9.31 -8.24
C LYS A 104 -1.17 -9.88 -7.19
N ILE A 105 -1.59 -10.02 -5.94
CA ILE A 105 -0.77 -10.63 -4.89
C ILE A 105 -0.38 -12.06 -5.27
N ASN A 106 -1.32 -12.88 -5.76
CA ASN A 106 -1.03 -14.24 -6.22
C ASN A 106 0.00 -14.26 -7.35
N SER A 107 -0.03 -13.28 -8.26
CA SER A 107 0.95 -13.17 -9.34
C SER A 107 2.39 -12.92 -8.88
N LEU A 108 2.61 -12.49 -7.62
CA LEU A 108 3.97 -12.31 -7.09
C LEU A 108 4.77 -13.62 -7.04
N ALA A 109 4.09 -14.77 -7.03
CA ALA A 109 4.75 -16.07 -7.10
C ALA A 109 5.51 -16.29 -8.41
N THR A 110 5.19 -15.54 -9.48
CA THR A 110 5.89 -15.63 -10.77
C THR A 110 7.03 -14.62 -10.90
N CYS A 111 7.18 -13.69 -9.95
CA CYS A 111 8.23 -12.69 -9.98
C CYS A 111 9.62 -13.27 -9.70
N GLN A 112 10.63 -12.76 -10.38
CA GLN A 112 12.03 -13.06 -10.08
C GLN A 112 12.52 -12.24 -8.87
N ALA A 113 13.50 -12.76 -8.13
CA ALA A 113 13.95 -12.15 -6.88
C ALA A 113 14.61 -10.76 -7.07
N ASP A 114 15.15 -10.49 -8.26
CA ASP A 114 15.84 -9.26 -8.66
C ASP A 114 14.95 -8.27 -9.42
N GLN A 115 13.72 -8.64 -9.77
CA GLN A 115 12.70 -7.69 -10.18
C GLN A 115 12.49 -6.66 -9.08
N TYR A 116 12.31 -5.40 -9.49
CA TYR A 116 12.34 -4.28 -8.58
C TYR A 116 11.30 -3.21 -8.87
N PHE A 117 10.90 -2.52 -7.80
CA PHE A 117 10.13 -1.28 -7.85
C PHE A 117 11.06 -0.09 -7.61
N ASN A 118 10.98 0.94 -8.45
CA ASN A 118 11.72 2.18 -8.25
C ASN A 118 10.93 3.15 -7.37
N HIS A 119 11.18 3.10 -6.05
CA HIS A 119 10.50 3.95 -5.09
C HIS A 119 11.14 5.36 -5.05
N PRO A 120 10.36 6.47 -5.13
CA PRO A 120 10.90 7.83 -5.20
C PRO A 120 11.91 8.18 -4.08
N PHE A 121 11.62 7.75 -2.85
CA PHE A 121 12.47 8.01 -1.69
C PHE A 121 13.47 6.88 -1.36
N PHE A 122 13.16 5.63 -1.71
CA PHE A 122 13.95 4.45 -1.28
C PHE A 122 14.82 3.88 -2.39
N GLY A 123 14.70 4.37 -3.63
CA GLY A 123 15.37 3.80 -4.80
C GLY A 123 14.81 2.43 -5.16
N HIS A 124 15.64 1.58 -5.76
CA HIS A 124 15.21 0.26 -6.20
C HIS A 124 14.99 -0.68 -5.01
N LEU A 125 13.77 -1.19 -4.90
CA LEU A 125 13.38 -2.22 -3.95
C LEU A 125 13.20 -3.53 -4.72
N ARG A 126 13.99 -4.57 -4.38
CA ARG A 126 13.80 -5.90 -4.94
C ARG A 126 12.52 -6.53 -4.41
N LEU A 127 12.03 -7.58 -5.06
CA LEU A 127 10.79 -8.30 -4.72
C LEU A 127 10.51 -8.39 -3.21
N LYS A 128 11.46 -8.94 -2.41
CA LYS A 128 11.30 -9.08 -0.95
C LYS A 128 11.14 -7.73 -0.23
N ASP A 129 11.93 -6.73 -0.61
CA ASP A 129 11.84 -5.39 -0.03
C ASP A 129 10.55 -4.67 -0.45
N THR A 130 10.10 -4.89 -1.68
CA THR A 130 8.85 -4.34 -2.20
C THR A 130 7.65 -4.92 -1.46
N ILE A 131 7.60 -6.24 -1.26
CA ILE A 131 6.57 -6.90 -0.47
C ILE A 131 6.57 -6.34 0.97
N LYS A 132 7.75 -6.23 1.59
CA LYS A 132 7.87 -5.66 2.94
C LYS A 132 7.39 -4.20 2.99
N PHE A 133 7.70 -3.40 1.98
CA PHE A 133 7.22 -2.03 1.88
C PHE A 133 5.69 -1.97 1.78
N LEU A 134 5.09 -2.78 0.90
CA LEU A 134 3.64 -2.87 0.76
C LEU A 134 2.99 -3.26 2.09
N GLN A 135 3.56 -4.22 2.82
CA GLN A 135 3.05 -4.60 4.15
C GLN A 135 3.11 -3.45 5.16
N ILE A 136 4.22 -2.69 5.20
CA ILE A 136 4.37 -1.52 6.08
C ILE A 136 3.34 -0.43 5.70
N HIS A 137 3.20 -0.13 4.41
CA HIS A 137 2.28 0.87 3.89
C HIS A 137 0.82 0.52 4.17
N THR A 138 0.39 -0.71 3.86
CA THR A 138 -0.99 -1.13 4.11
C THR A 138 -1.31 -1.20 5.59
N ALA A 139 -0.38 -1.69 6.43
CA ALA A 139 -0.55 -1.67 7.88
C ALA A 139 -0.66 -0.24 8.44
N HIS A 140 0.07 0.71 7.87
CA HIS A 140 -0.04 2.12 8.22
C HIS A 140 -1.44 2.68 7.90
N HIS A 141 -2.00 2.38 6.73
CA HIS A 141 -3.36 2.81 6.38
C HIS A 141 -4.43 2.14 7.23
N LEU A 142 -4.28 0.84 7.55
CA LEU A 142 -5.17 0.15 8.49
C LEU A 142 -5.15 0.80 9.87
N SER A 143 -3.99 1.26 10.35
CA SER A 143 -3.90 2.00 11.62
C SER A 143 -4.67 3.31 11.56
N ILE A 144 -4.61 4.06 10.45
CA ILE A 144 -5.40 5.29 10.29
C ILE A 144 -6.89 4.97 10.26
N ILE A 145 -7.31 3.96 9.49
CA ILE A 145 -8.69 3.50 9.40
C ILE A 145 -9.24 3.12 10.78
N ASN A 146 -8.48 2.33 11.55
CA ASN A 146 -8.89 1.91 12.88
C ASN A 146 -9.04 3.10 13.83
N ASP A 147 -8.17 4.10 13.74
CA ASP A 147 -8.29 5.32 14.54
C ASP A 147 -9.56 6.10 14.15
N ILE A 148 -9.86 6.24 12.85
CA ILE A 148 -11.09 6.87 12.35
C ILE A 148 -12.33 6.14 12.88
N ILE A 149 -12.36 4.81 12.75
CA ILE A 149 -13.50 3.98 13.21
C ILE A 149 -13.66 4.03 14.73
N LYS A 150 -12.57 4.13 15.49
CA LYS A 150 -12.65 4.23 16.95
C LYS A 150 -13.19 5.59 17.42
N ALA A 151 -12.97 6.64 16.63
CA ALA A 151 -13.32 8.01 16.99
C ALA A 151 -14.68 8.48 16.45
N GLY A 152 -15.26 7.75 15.48
CA GLY A 152 -16.59 7.99 14.94
C GLY A 152 -17.63 7.06 15.56
#